data_AF-A0A417V869-F1
#
_entry.id   AF-A0A417V869-F1
#
_cell.length_a   1.000
_cell.length_b   1.000
_cell.length_c   1.000
_cell.angle_alpha   90.00
_cell.angle_beta   90.00
_cell.angle_gamma   90.00
#
_symmetry.space_group_name_H-M   'P 1'
#
loop_
_entity.id
_entity.type
_entity.pdbx_description
1 polymer ?
#
loop_
_entity_poly.entity_id
_entity_poly.type
_entity_poly.pdbx_seq_one_letter_code
_entity_poly.pdbx_strand_id
1 'polypeptide(L)'
;MLIESILKGKEFKLYELLQIPMSLVTSVFINIFDQYLNIVPDTLEQKLLVLFFAIVVTGIGAATMVNMKLVPNPADALAATIGDKLGKGMGIGKNVFDVTCFCTSGIIGLVFTRHIIGLGIGTVLAVIFTGRVIAVYNYFLKHPMQNLAGITTEL
;
A
#
# COMPACT_ATOMS: atom_id res chain seq x y z
N MET A 1 9.74 1.35 -8.69
CA MET A 1 10.99 1.20 -9.47
C MET A 1 11.00 2.03 -10.76
N LEU A 2 10.67 1.51 -11.96
CA LEU A 2 10.81 2.29 -13.22
C LEU A 2 9.97 3.57 -13.24
N ILE A 3 8.70 3.48 -12.85
CA ILE A 3 7.79 4.64 -12.78
C ILE A 3 8.26 5.66 -11.73
N GLU A 4 8.79 5.22 -10.58
CA GLU A 4 9.39 6.12 -9.58
C GLU A 4 10.64 6.81 -10.11
N SER A 5 11.48 6.07 -10.84
CA SER A 5 12.71 6.59 -11.43
C SER A 5 12.42 7.68 -12.44
N ILE A 6 11.38 7.50 -13.25
CA ILE A 6 10.90 8.52 -14.18
C ILE A 6 10.26 9.70 -13.43
N LEU A 7 9.53 9.44 -12.34
CA LEU A 7 8.79 10.49 -11.60
C LEU A 7 9.69 11.38 -10.71
N LYS A 8 10.78 10.82 -10.17
CA LYS A 8 11.79 11.52 -9.35
C LYS A 8 13.02 11.98 -10.15
N GLY A 9 13.26 11.43 -11.34
CA GLY A 9 14.36 11.84 -12.20
C GLY A 9 15.73 11.70 -11.55
N LYS A 10 16.40 12.82 -11.28
CA LYS A 10 17.80 12.89 -10.80
C LYS A 10 17.99 12.68 -9.29
N GLU A 11 16.92 12.66 -8.49
CA GLU A 11 16.98 12.42 -7.04
C GLU A 11 16.85 10.94 -6.66
N PHE A 12 17.16 10.03 -7.59
CA PHE A 12 17.12 8.60 -7.35
C PHE A 12 18.18 8.23 -6.30
N LYS A 13 17.74 8.06 -5.05
CA LYS A 13 18.62 7.70 -3.94
C LYS A 13 18.99 6.23 -4.08
N LEU A 14 20.24 5.88 -3.77
CA LEU A 14 20.72 4.49 -3.73
C LEU A 14 19.84 3.58 -2.84
N TYR A 15 19.12 4.18 -1.88
CA TYR A 15 18.11 3.55 -1.05
C TYR A 15 16.95 2.91 -1.85
N GLU A 16 16.59 3.46 -3.01
CA GLU A 16 15.59 2.84 -3.88
C GLU A 16 16.13 1.55 -4.48
N LEU A 17 17.44 1.40 -4.74
CA LEU A 17 18.00 0.10 -5.17
C LEU A 17 17.82 -1.00 -4.11
N LEU A 18 17.84 -0.63 -2.81
CA LEU A 18 17.60 -1.54 -1.68
C LEU A 18 16.14 -2.05 -1.62
N GLN A 19 15.25 -1.44 -2.38
CA GLN A 19 13.87 -1.87 -2.52
C GLN A 19 13.75 -3.15 -3.37
N ILE A 20 14.74 -3.48 -4.23
CA ILE A 20 14.78 -4.76 -4.95
C ILE A 20 14.93 -5.94 -3.98
N PRO A 21 15.96 -6.03 -3.11
CA PRO A 21 16.08 -7.13 -2.16
C PRO A 21 14.91 -7.14 -1.16
N MET A 22 14.40 -5.98 -0.75
CA MET A 22 13.20 -5.92 0.08
C MET A 22 11.97 -6.50 -0.60
N SER A 23 11.75 -6.22 -1.90
CA SER A 23 10.63 -6.81 -2.64
C SER A 23 10.73 -8.34 -2.74
N LEU A 24 11.94 -8.89 -2.78
CA LEU A 24 12.18 -10.33 -2.73
C LEU A 24 11.82 -10.89 -1.36
N VAL A 25 12.28 -10.25 -0.28
CA VAL A 25 11.94 -10.64 1.10
C VAL A 25 10.42 -10.59 1.29
N THR A 26 9.77 -9.50 0.90
CA THR A 26 8.30 -9.36 0.96
C THR A 26 7.61 -10.47 0.16
N SER A 27 8.11 -10.83 -1.03
CA SER A 27 7.53 -11.93 -1.82
C SER A 27 7.70 -13.29 -1.15
N VAL A 28 8.84 -13.56 -0.50
CA VAL A 28 9.04 -14.79 0.29
C VAL A 28 8.09 -14.83 1.47
N PHE A 29 7.93 -13.73 2.20
CA PHE A 29 6.95 -13.64 3.28
C PHE A 29 5.53 -13.89 2.79
N ILE A 30 5.11 -13.28 1.67
CA ILE A 30 3.79 -13.53 1.09
C ILE A 30 3.62 -15.02 0.74
N ASN A 31 4.61 -15.67 0.13
CA ASN A 31 4.53 -17.11 -0.19
C ASN A 31 4.44 -17.98 1.07
N ILE A 32 5.21 -17.67 2.12
CA ILE A 32 5.13 -18.39 3.40
C ILE A 32 3.73 -18.19 3.99
N PHE A 33 3.25 -16.95 4.07
CA PHE A 33 1.92 -16.67 4.60
C PHE A 33 0.82 -17.32 3.77
N ASP A 34 0.93 -17.37 2.43
CA ASP A 34 -0.04 -18.04 1.57
C ASP A 34 -0.09 -19.55 1.85
N GLN A 35 1.08 -20.18 2.06
CA GLN A 35 1.18 -21.59 2.40
C GLN A 35 0.63 -21.92 3.80
N TYR A 36 0.83 -21.01 4.78
CA TYR A 36 0.42 -21.23 6.17
C TYR A 36 -1.00 -20.73 6.47
N LEU A 37 -1.44 -19.64 5.85
CA LEU A 37 -2.78 -19.04 6.00
C LEU A 37 -3.71 -19.59 4.90
N ASN A 38 -3.93 -20.90 4.88
CA ASN A 38 -4.96 -21.50 4.05
C ASN A 38 -6.36 -21.34 4.70
N ILE A 39 -6.71 -20.09 4.99
CA ILE A 39 -7.99 -19.73 5.58
C ILE A 39 -8.95 -19.52 4.41
N VAL A 40 -9.74 -20.54 4.11
CA VAL A 40 -10.86 -20.45 3.16
C VAL A 40 -12.12 -20.23 3.98
N PRO A 41 -12.61 -18.98 4.14
CA PRO A 41 -13.80 -18.75 4.93
C PRO A 41 -15.02 -19.22 4.13
N ASP A 42 -15.84 -20.10 4.70
CA ASP A 42 -17.01 -20.67 4.01
C ASP A 42 -18.17 -19.66 3.93
N THR A 43 -18.27 -18.72 4.88
CA THR A 43 -19.34 -17.72 4.94
C THR A 43 -18.87 -16.33 4.50
N LEU A 44 -19.78 -15.61 3.84
CA LEU A 44 -19.53 -14.25 3.31
C LEU A 44 -19.18 -13.25 4.43
N GLU A 45 -19.80 -13.42 5.61
CA GLU A 45 -19.51 -12.63 6.81
C GLU A 45 -18.08 -12.82 7.31
N GLN A 46 -17.60 -14.06 7.37
CA GLN A 46 -16.22 -14.36 7.76
C GLN A 46 -15.22 -13.78 6.74
N LYS A 47 -15.52 -13.85 5.44
CA LYS A 47 -14.71 -13.22 4.40
C LYS A 47 -14.59 -11.70 4.62
N LEU A 48 -15.70 -11.03 4.94
CA LEU A 48 -15.71 -9.59 5.20
C LEU A 48 -14.94 -9.23 6.49
N LEU A 49 -15.07 -10.02 7.55
CA LEU A 49 -14.34 -9.80 8.81
C LEU A 49 -12.83 -9.97 8.61
N VAL A 50 -12.40 -11.06 7.97
CA VAL A 50 -10.98 -11.31 7.66
C VAL A 50 -10.43 -10.23 6.73
N LEU A 51 -11.20 -9.82 5.72
CA LEU A 51 -10.83 -8.73 4.83
C LEU A 51 -10.66 -7.41 5.58
N PHE A 52 -11.58 -7.08 6.48
CA PHE A 52 -11.50 -5.87 7.29
C PHE A 52 -10.23 -5.85 8.15
N PHE A 53 -9.94 -6.94 8.86
CA PHE A 53 -8.72 -7.07 9.64
C PHE A 53 -7.46 -6.98 8.77
N ALA A 54 -7.45 -7.64 7.61
CA ALA A 54 -6.36 -7.57 6.65
C ALA A 54 -6.10 -6.13 6.21
N ILE A 55 -7.15 -5.39 5.82
CA ILE A 55 -7.04 -3.98 5.42
C ILE A 55 -6.45 -3.12 6.54
N VAL A 56 -6.91 -3.32 7.78
CA VAL A 56 -6.42 -2.55 8.93
C VAL A 56 -4.95 -2.83 9.20
N VAL A 57 -4.57 -4.11 9.31
CA VAL A 57 -3.19 -4.52 9.58
C VAL A 57 -2.25 -4.07 8.46
N THR A 58 -2.64 -4.25 7.19
CA THR A 58 -1.86 -3.80 6.03
C THR A 58 -1.72 -2.28 6.01
N GLY A 59 -2.79 -1.54 6.30
CA GLY A 59 -2.76 -0.07 6.36
C GLY A 59 -1.81 0.45 7.44
N ILE A 60 -1.86 -0.14 8.64
CA ILE A 60 -0.97 0.18 9.76
C ILE A 60 0.49 -0.15 9.40
N GLY A 61 0.74 -1.33 8.82
CA GLY A 61 2.07 -1.77 8.40
C GLY A 61 2.68 -0.83 7.35
N ALA A 62 1.90 -0.47 6.32
CA ALA A 62 2.33 0.46 5.28
C ALA A 62 2.65 1.85 5.85
N ALA A 63 1.76 2.40 6.69
CA ALA A 63 1.98 3.69 7.34
C ALA A 63 3.23 3.68 8.23
N THR A 64 3.47 2.58 8.94
CA THR A 64 4.64 2.42 9.82
C THR A 64 5.94 2.34 9.02
N MET A 65 5.97 1.54 7.94
CA MET A 65 7.14 1.44 7.05
C MET A 65 7.54 2.80 6.48
N VAL A 66 6.58 3.61 6.04
CA VAL A 66 6.88 4.94 5.48
C VAL A 66 7.27 5.94 6.57
N ASN A 67 6.53 6.00 7.69
CA ASN A 67 6.81 6.96 8.76
C ASN A 67 8.15 6.70 9.46
N MET A 68 8.59 5.44 9.56
CA MET A 68 9.89 5.09 10.15
C MET A 68 11.07 5.25 9.17
N LYS A 69 10.86 5.80 7.95
CA LYS A 69 11.86 5.82 6.87
C LYS A 69 12.49 4.44 6.63
N LEU A 70 11.71 3.37 6.81
CA LEU A 70 12.10 2.03 6.37
C LEU A 70 12.06 1.98 4.85
N VAL A 71 12.75 1.01 4.23
CA VAL A 71 12.76 0.83 2.78
C VAL A 71 11.34 0.46 2.37
N PRO A 72 10.55 1.40 1.83
CA PRO A 72 9.17 1.11 1.52
C PRO A 72 9.14 0.22 0.29
N ASN A 73 8.21 -0.73 0.20
CA ASN A 73 8.02 -1.55 -0.99
C ASN A 73 7.70 -0.66 -2.22
N PRO A 74 8.01 -1.02 -3.49
CA PRO A 74 7.81 -0.15 -4.65
C PRO A 74 6.39 0.41 -4.78
N ALA A 75 5.38 -0.40 -4.44
CA ALA A 75 3.99 0.05 -4.49
C ALA A 75 3.69 1.14 -3.45
N ASP A 76 4.20 1.00 -2.23
CA ASP A 76 4.00 1.98 -1.15
C ASP A 76 4.86 3.23 -1.35
N ALA A 77 6.05 3.07 -1.92
CA ALA A 77 6.93 4.17 -2.28
C ALA A 77 6.38 5.01 -3.46
N LEU A 78 5.78 4.35 -4.47
CA LEU A 78 4.99 5.02 -5.52
C LEU A 78 3.83 5.81 -4.92
N ALA A 79 3.04 5.16 -4.06
CA ALA A 79 1.90 5.79 -3.39
C ALA A 79 2.33 7.00 -2.54
N ALA A 80 3.43 6.90 -1.79
CA ALA A 80 3.99 8.01 -1.04
C ALA A 80 4.43 9.15 -1.97
N THR A 81 5.16 8.86 -3.04
CA THR A 81 5.62 9.86 -4.02
C THR A 81 4.45 10.56 -4.72
N ILE A 82 3.38 9.83 -5.06
CA ILE A 82 2.15 10.38 -5.62
C ILE A 82 1.47 11.29 -4.58
N GLY A 83 1.37 10.84 -3.33
CA GLY A 83 0.81 11.61 -2.22
C GLY A 83 1.57 12.90 -1.92
N ASP A 84 2.90 12.87 -2.02
CA ASP A 84 3.79 14.03 -1.87
C ASP A 84 3.62 15.00 -3.04
N LYS A 85 3.56 14.53 -4.30
CA LYS A 85 3.23 15.38 -5.46
C LYS A 85 1.85 16.02 -5.37
N LEU A 86 0.89 15.35 -4.74
CA LEU A 86 -0.47 15.86 -4.52
C LEU A 86 -0.58 16.77 -3.28
N GLY A 87 0.46 16.85 -2.44
CA GLY A 87 0.46 17.61 -1.18
C GLY A 87 -0.55 17.11 -0.14
N LYS A 88 -1.13 15.92 -0.34
CA LYS A 88 -2.22 15.37 0.50
C LYS A 88 -1.80 14.18 1.36
N GLY A 89 -0.52 13.82 1.33
CA GLY A 89 0.09 12.76 2.14
C GLY A 89 -0.16 11.34 1.64
N MET A 90 0.52 10.39 2.28
CA MET A 90 0.59 8.98 1.84
C MET A 90 -0.78 8.30 1.72
N GLY A 91 -1.72 8.55 2.65
CA GLY A 91 -3.03 7.88 2.62
C GLY A 91 -3.84 8.19 1.36
N ILE A 92 -3.81 9.45 0.90
CA ILE A 92 -4.46 9.85 -0.35
C ILE A 92 -3.68 9.34 -1.56
N GLY A 93 -2.34 9.40 -1.51
CA GLY A 93 -1.49 8.85 -2.57
C GLY A 93 -1.71 7.35 -2.79
N LYS A 94 -1.87 6.58 -1.71
CA LYS A 94 -2.19 5.15 -1.74
C LYS A 94 -3.56 4.88 -2.35
N ASN A 95 -4.59 5.63 -1.94
CA ASN A 95 -5.93 5.49 -2.51
C ASN A 95 -5.94 5.77 -4.02
N VAL A 96 -5.23 6.81 -4.49
CA VAL A 96 -5.12 7.12 -5.92
C VAL A 96 -4.41 6.00 -6.68
N PHE A 97 -3.31 5.47 -6.13
CA PHE A 97 -2.59 4.35 -6.72
C PHE A 97 -3.45 3.09 -6.81
N ASP A 98 -4.12 2.70 -5.71
CA ASP A 98 -4.97 1.52 -5.64
C ASP A 98 -6.19 1.64 -6.58
N VAL A 99 -6.82 2.83 -6.68
CA VAL A 99 -7.91 3.10 -7.64
C VAL A 99 -7.41 2.99 -9.09
N THR A 100 -6.23 3.53 -9.39
CA THR A 100 -5.65 3.44 -10.74
C THR A 100 -5.39 1.99 -11.13
N CYS A 101 -4.85 1.21 -10.20
CA CYS A 101 -4.60 -0.22 -10.39
C CYS A 101 -5.91 -1.00 -10.56
N PHE A 102 -6.92 -0.72 -9.73
CA PHE A 102 -8.26 -1.30 -9.82
C PHE A 102 -8.92 -1.01 -11.18
N CYS A 103 -8.92 0.25 -11.61
CA CYS A 103 -9.46 0.65 -12.91
C CYS A 103 -8.72 -0.03 -14.07
N THR A 104 -7.39 -0.05 -14.03
CA THR A 104 -6.57 -0.66 -15.08
C THR A 104 -6.82 -2.17 -15.17
N SER A 105 -6.88 -2.86 -14.03
CA SER A 105 -7.22 -4.28 -13.96
C SER A 105 -8.63 -4.56 -14.49
N GLY A 106 -9.60 -3.70 -14.14
CA GLY A 106 -10.97 -3.80 -14.64
C GLY A 106 -11.07 -3.62 -16.17
N ILE A 107 -10.37 -2.63 -16.72
CA ILE A 107 -10.32 -2.39 -18.17
C ILE A 107 -9.68 -3.59 -18.89
N ILE A 108 -8.53 -4.08 -18.39
CA ILE A 108 -7.84 -5.23 -18.98
C ILE A 108 -8.72 -6.49 -18.92
N GLY A 109 -9.34 -6.76 -17.77
CA GLY A 109 -10.24 -7.91 -17.60
C GLY A 109 -11.46 -7.85 -18.52
N LEU A 110 -12.02 -6.66 -18.72
CA LEU A 110 -13.15 -6.44 -19.63
C LEU A 110 -12.74 -6.66 -21.10
N VAL A 111 -11.57 -6.13 -21.50
CA VAL A 111 -11.08 -6.19 -22.88
C VAL A 111 -10.66 -7.60 -23.28
N PHE A 112 -9.97 -8.34 -22.41
CA PHE A 112 -9.41 -9.66 -22.75
C PHE A 112 -10.36 -10.83 -22.44
N THR A 113 -11.09 -10.76 -21.34
CA THR A 113 -11.86 -11.92 -20.84
C THR A 113 -13.37 -11.71 -20.93
N ARG A 114 -13.85 -10.49 -21.22
CA ARG A 114 -15.28 -10.08 -21.17
C ARG A 114 -15.98 -10.38 -19.83
N HIS A 115 -15.23 -10.85 -18.84
CA HIS A 115 -15.69 -11.17 -17.51
C HIS A 115 -14.68 -10.62 -16.52
N ILE A 116 -15.20 -9.93 -15.50
CA ILE A 116 -14.39 -9.38 -14.42
C ILE A 116 -13.97 -10.55 -13.52
N ILE A 117 -12.75 -11.04 -13.69
CA ILE A 117 -12.15 -12.06 -12.82
C ILE A 117 -11.33 -11.35 -11.75
N GLY A 118 -11.63 -11.61 -10.47
CA GLY A 118 -10.82 -11.14 -9.34
C GLY A 118 -11.15 -9.74 -8.78
N LEU A 119 -12.10 -8.99 -9.37
CA LEU A 119 -12.58 -7.73 -8.82
C LEU A 119 -14.01 -7.92 -8.30
N GLY A 120 -14.16 -8.00 -6.98
CA GLY A 120 -15.46 -8.11 -6.30
C GLY A 120 -15.71 -6.91 -5.39
N ILE A 121 -16.85 -6.96 -4.66
CA ILE A 121 -17.18 -5.97 -3.61
C ILE A 121 -16.04 -5.86 -2.58
N GLY A 122 -15.39 -6.98 -2.24
CA GLY A 122 -14.24 -6.98 -1.33
C GLY A 122 -13.06 -6.14 -1.84
N THR A 123 -12.80 -6.14 -3.14
CA THR A 123 -11.72 -5.35 -3.72
C THR A 123 -12.05 -3.85 -3.72
N VAL A 124 -13.31 -3.49 -4.01
CA VAL A 124 -13.78 -2.09 -3.92
C VAL A 124 -13.67 -1.57 -2.49
N LEU A 125 -14.11 -2.38 -1.52
CA LEU A 125 -13.98 -2.06 -0.10
C LEU A 125 -12.51 -1.93 0.30
N ALA A 126 -11.64 -2.84 -0.14
CA ALA A 126 -10.22 -2.77 0.14
C ALA A 126 -9.60 -1.46 -0.35
N VAL A 127 -9.80 -1.11 -1.63
CA VAL A 127 -9.25 0.12 -2.22
C VAL A 127 -9.68 1.37 -1.45
N ILE A 128 -10.96 1.45 -1.05
CA ILE A 128 -11.49 2.62 -0.33
C ILE A 128 -10.99 2.66 1.13
N PHE A 129 -11.03 1.51 1.82
CA PHE A 129 -10.73 1.45 3.25
C PHE A 129 -9.23 1.49 3.55
N THR A 130 -8.36 0.89 2.72
CA THR A 130 -6.89 0.91 2.95
C THR A 130 -6.37 2.34 3.03
N GLY A 131 -6.70 3.19 2.06
CA GLY A 131 -6.29 4.60 2.05
C GLY A 131 -6.82 5.39 3.25
N ARG A 132 -8.04 5.08 3.72
CA ARG A 132 -8.64 5.71 4.90
C ARG A 132 -7.98 5.27 6.19
N VAL A 133 -7.69 3.98 6.36
CA VAL A 133 -6.93 3.48 7.53
C VAL A 133 -5.56 4.14 7.58
N ILE A 134 -4.85 4.22 6.44
CA ILE A 134 -3.53 4.87 6.38
C ILE A 134 -3.66 6.36 6.71
N ALA A 135 -4.67 7.06 6.19
CA ALA A 135 -4.89 8.47 6.49
C ALA A 135 -5.22 8.72 7.97
N VAL A 136 -6.07 7.90 8.58
CA VAL A 136 -6.44 8.00 10.01
C VAL A 136 -5.24 7.66 10.90
N TYR A 137 -4.52 6.58 10.58
CA TYR A 137 -3.31 6.20 11.30
C TYR A 137 -2.24 7.29 11.18
N ASN A 138 -2.04 7.83 9.99
CA ASN A 138 -1.13 8.95 9.79
C ASN A 138 -1.60 10.18 10.56
N TYR A 139 -2.89 10.51 10.56
CA TYR A 139 -3.42 11.66 11.32
C TYR A 139 -3.18 11.52 12.84
N PHE A 140 -3.40 10.34 13.41
CA PHE A 140 -3.21 10.10 14.85
C PHE A 140 -1.75 9.90 15.26
N LEU A 141 -0.94 9.24 14.42
CA LEU A 141 0.40 8.79 14.77
C LEU A 141 1.54 9.53 14.07
N LYS A 142 1.28 10.48 13.16
CA LYS A 142 2.36 11.32 12.57
C LYS A 142 3.17 12.00 13.65
N HIS A 143 2.48 12.65 14.58
CA HIS A 143 3.09 13.51 15.59
C HIS A 143 3.95 12.73 16.61
N PRO A 144 3.48 11.62 17.20
CA PRO A 144 4.32 10.79 18.07
C PRO A 144 5.42 10.05 17.30
N MET A 145 5.20 9.62 16.06
CA MET A 145 6.25 8.95 15.27
C MET A 145 7.34 9.91 14.79
N GLN A 146 7.01 11.14 14.38
CA GLN A 146 8.01 12.16 14.02
C GLN A 146 8.85 12.57 15.24
N ASN A 147 8.24 12.62 16.43
CA ASN A 147 8.96 12.82 17.69
C ASN A 147 9.86 11.62 18.06
N LEU A 148 9.39 10.38 17.92
CA LEU A 148 10.20 9.18 18.20
C LEU A 148 11.34 8.97 17.19
N ALA A 149 11.13 9.34 15.92
CA ALA A 149 12.14 9.26 14.87
C ALA A 149 13.19 10.38 14.93
N GLY A 150 13.11 11.28 15.93
CA GLY A 150 14.06 12.36 16.13
C GLY A 150 14.04 13.42 15.03
N ILE A 151 12.93 13.57 14.30
CA ILE A 151 12.77 14.57 13.22
C ILE A 151 12.26 15.90 13.79
N THR A 152 12.34 16.10 15.10
CA THR A 152 12.16 17.40 15.76
C THR A 152 13.46 18.20 15.64
N THR A 153 13.72 18.68 14.43
CA THR A 153 14.59 19.82 14.11
C THR A 153 14.03 20.29 12.76
N GLU A 154 13.33 21.41 12.59
CA GLU A 154 13.10 22.63 13.35
C GLU A 154 11.73 23.23 12.93
N LEU A 155 11.30 24.27 13.65
CA LEU A 155 10.10 25.12 13.48
C LEU A 155 9.40 25.13 12.11
#